data_AF-A0A925SZL6-F1
#
_entry.id   AF-A0A925SZL6-F1
#
_cell.length_a   1.000
_cell.length_b   1.000
_cell.length_c   1.000
_cell.angle_alpha   90.00
_cell.angle_beta   90.00
_cell.angle_gamma   90.00
#
_symmetry.space_group_name_H-M   'P 1'
#
loop_
_entity.id
_entity.type
_entity.pdbx_description
1 polymer ?
#
loop_
_entity_poly.entity_id
_entity_poly.type
_entity_poly.pdbx_seq_one_letter_code
_entity_poly.pdbx_strand_id
1 'polypeptide(L)'
;MKPTSIATLVIATLVAIGSACWIGAREPPTRKPYPKATPPPPASPIYTQSRESAPSLEDIEREAREHDANVELAIERAVNARDPTARETAFVFLLPDLIQVAPERAVALVARRQPGEARDVLRMEVARQWITRDRDAAIQWIKSLDEPERSAAAYDAVRVLTPVAPEQAIYVADLFEIGRDDGYIDRLVRNWAKDDAREVQRWFATQPESARTTQLRTQVRRDERDPRRN
;
A
#
# COMPACT_ATOMS: atom_id res chain seq x y z
N MET A 1 -53.52 28.31 81.29
CA MET A 1 -53.81 29.38 80.30
C MET A 1 -52.67 30.38 80.44
N LYS A 2 -51.81 30.72 79.47
CA LYS A 2 -51.81 30.69 78.00
C LYS A 2 -50.31 30.75 77.56
N PRO A 3 -50.03 30.57 76.26
CA PRO A 3 -48.80 29.98 75.74
C PRO A 3 -47.81 31.01 75.14
N THR A 4 -46.74 30.49 74.50
CA THR A 4 -45.92 31.10 73.43
C THR A 4 -45.01 32.28 73.85
N SER A 5 -43.74 32.40 73.44
CA SER A 5 -42.93 31.71 72.42
C SER A 5 -41.46 32.02 72.74
N ILE A 6 -40.55 31.09 73.00
CA ILE A 6 -40.02 30.00 72.15
C ILE A 6 -39.19 30.50 70.94
N ALA A 7 -39.24 31.79 70.57
CA ALA A 7 -38.53 32.26 69.36
C ALA A 7 -37.11 32.81 69.58
N THR A 8 -36.74 33.20 70.81
CA THR A 8 -35.47 33.95 71.03
C THR A 8 -34.32 33.13 71.60
N LEU A 9 -34.53 31.89 72.08
CA LEU A 9 -33.47 31.14 72.77
C LEU A 9 -32.78 30.03 71.95
N VAL A 10 -33.16 29.83 70.68
CA VAL A 10 -32.58 28.76 69.83
C VAL A 10 -31.38 29.25 68.99
N ILE A 11 -31.24 30.56 68.77
CA ILE A 11 -30.19 31.11 67.89
C ILE A 11 -28.84 31.26 68.62
N ALA A 12 -28.84 31.39 69.96
CA ALA A 12 -27.60 31.61 70.71
C ALA A 12 -26.79 30.33 71.03
N THR A 13 -27.37 29.13 70.88
CA THR A 13 -26.66 27.85 71.13
C THR A 13 -26.09 27.18 69.89
N LEU A 14 -26.44 27.65 68.67
CA LEU A 14 -25.92 27.08 67.42
C LEU A 14 -24.54 27.63 66.98
N VAL A 15 -24.05 28.71 67.59
CA VAL A 15 -22.73 29.28 67.26
C VAL A 15 -21.59 28.66 68.07
N ALA A 16 -21.85 28.02 69.22
CA ALA A 16 -20.81 27.36 70.02
C ALA A 16 -20.56 25.88 69.65
N ILE A 17 -21.47 25.24 68.91
CA ILE A 17 -21.32 23.84 68.45
C ILE A 17 -20.70 23.78 67.04
N GLY A 18 -20.83 24.85 66.24
CA GLY A 18 -20.32 24.90 64.86
C GLY A 18 -18.79 25.01 64.72
N SER A 19 -18.07 25.45 65.76
CA SER A 19 -16.62 25.67 65.69
C SER A 19 -15.78 24.47 66.12
N ALA A 20 -16.36 23.49 66.81
CA ALA A 20 -15.64 22.32 67.33
C ALA A 20 -15.55 21.15 66.32
N CYS A 21 -16.47 21.07 65.35
CA CYS A 21 -16.46 20.00 64.34
C CYS A 21 -15.54 20.28 63.13
N TRP A 22 -14.90 21.46 63.05
CA TRP A 22 -14.15 21.84 61.85
C TRP A 22 -12.62 21.76 61.98
N ILE A 23 -12.08 21.41 63.15
CA ILE A 23 -10.63 21.26 63.37
C ILE A 23 -10.19 19.79 63.33
N GLY A 24 -11.10 18.82 63.47
CA GLY A 24 -10.78 17.38 63.41
C GLY A 24 -10.73 16.77 62.00
N ALA A 25 -11.08 17.51 60.95
CA ALA A 25 -11.26 16.95 59.59
C ALA A 25 -10.08 17.17 58.63
N ARG A 26 -8.90 17.59 59.12
CA ARG A 26 -7.71 17.84 58.28
C ARG A 26 -6.58 16.81 58.44
N GLU A 27 -6.82 15.72 59.15
CA GLU A 27 -5.93 14.57 59.00
C GLU A 27 -6.44 13.76 57.81
N PRO A 28 -5.72 13.70 56.68
CA PRO A 28 -6.06 12.73 55.65
C PRO A 28 -6.06 11.35 56.33
N PRO A 29 -7.06 10.49 56.10
CA PRO A 29 -7.10 9.18 56.74
C PRO A 29 -5.74 8.54 56.51
N THR A 30 -5.06 8.14 57.59
CA THR A 30 -3.74 7.51 57.51
C THR A 30 -3.85 6.45 56.44
N ARG A 31 -3.15 6.62 55.31
CA ARG A 31 -3.19 5.63 54.23
C ARG A 31 -2.85 4.32 54.90
N LYS A 32 -3.80 3.36 54.89
CA LYS A 32 -3.49 1.99 55.31
C LYS A 32 -2.19 1.64 54.58
N PRO A 33 -1.13 1.20 55.29
CA PRO A 33 0.11 0.83 54.63
C PRO A 33 -0.26 -0.10 53.49
N TYR A 34 0.21 0.18 52.28
CA TYR A 34 0.07 -0.80 51.20
C TYR A 34 0.57 -2.13 51.78
N PRO A 35 -0.22 -3.22 51.71
CA PRO A 35 0.30 -4.52 52.08
C PRO A 35 1.63 -4.69 51.33
N LYS A 36 2.69 -5.08 52.05
CA LYS A 36 4.00 -5.33 51.42
C LYS A 36 3.73 -6.13 50.16
N ALA A 37 4.20 -5.64 49.01
CA ALA A 37 4.02 -6.33 47.75
C ALA A 37 4.40 -7.80 47.98
N THR A 38 3.43 -8.70 47.84
CA THR A 38 3.76 -10.11 47.76
C THR A 38 4.75 -10.24 46.61
N PRO A 39 5.82 -11.04 46.76
CA PRO A 39 6.72 -11.32 45.64
C PRO A 39 5.85 -11.65 44.42
N PRO A 40 6.12 -11.05 43.24
CA PRO A 40 5.38 -11.45 42.04
C PRO A 40 5.45 -12.97 41.95
N PRO A 41 4.37 -13.65 41.53
CA PRO A 41 4.45 -15.07 41.27
C PRO A 41 5.68 -15.31 40.37
N PRO A 42 6.44 -16.39 40.60
CA PRO A 42 7.62 -16.69 39.79
C PRO A 42 7.21 -16.59 38.32
N ALA A 43 8.04 -15.90 37.53
CA ALA A 43 7.72 -15.64 36.12
C ALA A 43 7.31 -16.97 35.46
N SER A 44 6.05 -17.08 35.06
CA SER A 44 5.64 -18.15 34.18
C SER A 44 6.51 -18.02 32.93
N PRO A 45 7.17 -19.08 32.45
CA PRO A 45 7.87 -19.01 31.19
C PRO A 45 6.84 -18.66 30.12
N ILE A 46 6.84 -17.41 29.67
CA ILE A 46 5.91 -16.90 28.64
C ILE A 46 6.19 -17.62 27.30
N TYR A 47 7.36 -18.26 27.20
CA TYR A 47 7.74 -19.13 26.10
C TYR A 47 7.87 -20.58 26.58
N THR A 48 6.93 -21.43 26.18
CA THR A 48 7.14 -22.87 26.17
C THR A 48 7.83 -23.21 24.86
N GLN A 49 9.05 -23.74 24.91
CA GLN A 49 9.75 -24.17 23.70
C GLN A 49 8.87 -25.18 22.95
N SER A 50 8.63 -24.92 21.66
CA SER A 50 7.81 -25.83 20.84
C SER A 50 8.45 -27.21 20.88
N ARG A 51 7.65 -28.23 21.17
CA ARG A 51 8.09 -29.64 21.10
C ARG A 51 8.03 -30.19 19.67
N GLU A 52 7.47 -29.41 18.75
CA GLU A 52 7.40 -29.73 17.33
C GLU A 52 8.77 -29.50 16.70
N SER A 53 9.30 -30.51 16.03
CA SER A 53 10.53 -30.39 15.26
C SER A 53 10.35 -29.33 14.18
N ALA A 54 11.38 -28.52 13.93
CA ALA A 54 11.36 -27.61 12.80
C ALA A 54 11.12 -28.39 11.49
N PRO A 55 10.29 -27.89 10.57
CA PRO A 55 10.06 -28.54 9.29
C PRO A 55 11.38 -28.67 8.52
N SER A 56 11.54 -29.75 7.77
CA SER A 56 12.71 -29.92 6.92
C SER A 56 12.66 -28.94 5.73
N LEU A 57 13.80 -28.69 5.09
CA LEU A 57 13.84 -27.88 3.86
C LEU A 57 12.91 -28.47 2.79
N GLU A 58 12.89 -29.81 2.65
CA GLU A 58 12.02 -30.49 1.70
C GLU A 58 10.53 -30.28 2.02
N ASP A 59 10.16 -30.22 3.30
CA ASP A 59 8.80 -29.94 3.73
C ASP A 59 8.40 -28.50 3.41
N ILE A 60 9.27 -27.54 3.71
CA ILE A 60 9.05 -26.11 3.41
C ILE A 60 8.89 -25.90 1.90
N GLU A 61 9.78 -26.47 1.09
CA GLU A 61 9.70 -26.34 -0.37
C GLU A 61 8.47 -27.03 -0.96
N ARG A 62 8.05 -28.16 -0.38
CA ARG A 62 6.83 -28.85 -0.80
C ARG A 62 5.60 -28.00 -0.51
N GLU A 63 5.49 -27.45 0.71
CA GLU A 63 4.39 -26.57 1.10
C GLU A 63 4.34 -25.29 0.24
N ALA A 64 5.50 -24.69 -0.07
CA ALA A 64 5.56 -23.56 -0.98
C ALA A 64 5.04 -23.90 -2.39
N ARG A 65 5.45 -25.04 -2.96
CA ARG A 65 4.95 -25.50 -4.26
C ARG A 65 3.44 -25.76 -4.26
N GLU A 66 2.92 -26.31 -3.16
CA GLU A 66 1.49 -26.55 -2.98
C GLU A 66 0.71 -25.23 -2.86
N HIS A 67 1.22 -24.27 -2.09
CA HIS A 67 0.68 -22.92 -2.00
C HIS A 67 0.58 -22.27 -3.38
N ASP A 68 1.68 -22.24 -4.13
CA ASP A 68 1.73 -21.63 -5.48
C ASP A 68 0.73 -22.29 -6.43
N ALA A 69 0.61 -23.63 -6.39
CA ALA A 69 -0.35 -24.37 -7.19
C ALA A 69 -1.81 -24.06 -6.79
N ASN A 70 -2.08 -23.89 -5.50
CA ASN A 70 -3.40 -23.53 -4.99
C ASN A 70 -3.79 -22.10 -5.39
N VAL A 71 -2.85 -21.15 -5.29
CA VAL A 71 -3.03 -19.76 -5.73
C VAL A 71 -3.31 -19.71 -7.23
N GLU A 72 -2.51 -20.41 -8.03
CA GLU A 72 -2.69 -20.53 -9.47
C GLU A 72 -4.09 -21.04 -9.83
N LEU A 73 -4.51 -22.15 -9.22
CA LEU A 73 -5.84 -22.73 -9.45
C LEU A 73 -6.97 -21.79 -9.03
N ALA A 74 -6.80 -21.05 -7.94
CA ALA A 74 -7.77 -20.07 -7.48
C ALA A 74 -7.93 -18.90 -8.48
N ILE A 75 -6.81 -18.39 -9.02
CA ILE A 75 -6.83 -17.37 -10.08
C ILE A 75 -7.54 -17.93 -11.33
N GLU A 76 -7.23 -19.17 -11.73
CA GLU A 76 -7.89 -19.78 -12.89
C GLU A 76 -9.40 -19.82 -12.76
N ARG A 77 -9.88 -20.31 -11.61
CA ARG A 77 -11.30 -20.39 -11.30
C ARG A 77 -11.96 -19.02 -11.30
N ALA A 78 -11.33 -18.02 -10.67
CA ALA A 78 -11.85 -16.66 -10.59
C ALA A 78 -11.93 -15.99 -11.97
N VAL A 79 -10.92 -16.14 -12.81
CA VAL A 79 -10.91 -15.57 -14.17
C VAL A 79 -11.94 -16.26 -15.08
N ASN A 80 -12.15 -17.57 -14.90
CA ASN A 80 -13.17 -18.33 -15.65
C ASN A 80 -14.60 -18.14 -15.13
N ALA A 81 -14.76 -17.68 -13.88
CA ALA A 81 -16.06 -17.42 -13.31
C ALA A 81 -16.72 -16.21 -13.99
N ARG A 82 -18.05 -16.26 -14.12
CA ARG A 82 -18.88 -15.08 -14.45
C ARG A 82 -19.15 -14.22 -13.21
N ASP A 83 -18.18 -14.14 -12.31
CA ASP A 83 -18.23 -13.36 -11.08
C ASP A 83 -17.12 -12.30 -11.11
N PRO A 84 -17.47 -11.02 -11.36
CA PRO A 84 -16.52 -9.92 -11.34
C PRO A 84 -15.83 -9.74 -9.98
N THR A 85 -16.51 -10.06 -8.88
CA THR A 85 -15.98 -9.89 -7.52
C THR A 85 -14.89 -10.91 -7.23
N ALA A 86 -15.13 -12.18 -7.59
CA ALA A 86 -14.11 -13.22 -7.47
C ALA A 86 -12.87 -12.88 -8.31
N ARG A 87 -13.08 -12.39 -9.53
CA ARG A 87 -12.00 -11.97 -10.42
C ARG A 87 -11.18 -10.82 -9.84
N GLU A 88 -11.85 -9.79 -9.35
CA GLU A 88 -11.19 -8.66 -8.69
C GLU A 88 -10.39 -9.12 -7.47
N THR A 89 -10.97 -9.98 -6.64
CA THR A 89 -10.30 -10.55 -5.46
C THR A 89 -9.03 -11.30 -5.87
N ALA A 90 -9.09 -12.09 -6.95
CA ALA A 90 -7.91 -12.78 -7.46
C ALA A 90 -6.84 -11.80 -7.95
N PHE A 91 -7.20 -10.74 -8.66
CA PHE A 91 -6.22 -9.76 -9.15
C PHE A 91 -5.63 -8.87 -8.05
N VAL A 92 -6.39 -8.58 -7.00
CA VAL A 92 -5.93 -7.73 -5.90
C VAL A 92 -5.05 -8.50 -4.90
N PHE A 93 -5.35 -9.78 -4.64
CA PHE A 93 -4.70 -10.52 -3.56
C PHE A 93 -3.85 -11.71 -4.03
N LEU A 94 -4.29 -12.43 -5.06
CA LEU A 94 -3.66 -13.69 -5.46
C LEU A 94 -2.61 -13.48 -6.55
N LEU A 95 -2.93 -12.67 -7.57
CA LEU A 95 -2.02 -12.41 -8.68
C LEU A 95 -0.72 -11.71 -8.25
N PRO A 96 -0.74 -10.70 -7.35
CA PRO A 96 0.49 -10.07 -6.89
C PRO A 96 1.38 -11.04 -6.11
N ASP A 97 0.78 -11.92 -5.30
CA ASP A 97 1.48 -12.96 -4.55
C ASP A 97 2.17 -13.93 -5.52
N LEU A 98 1.43 -14.43 -6.52
CA LEU A 98 1.97 -15.32 -7.54
C LEU A 98 3.08 -14.67 -8.37
N ILE A 99 2.92 -13.40 -8.78
CA ILE A 99 3.97 -12.65 -9.49
C ILE A 99 5.21 -12.47 -8.61
N GLN A 100 5.02 -12.33 -7.29
CA GLN A 100 6.11 -12.17 -6.35
C GLN A 100 6.95 -13.44 -6.19
N VAL A 101 6.32 -14.61 -6.09
CA VAL A 101 7.01 -15.88 -5.78
C VAL A 101 7.31 -16.73 -7.02
N ALA A 102 6.43 -16.70 -8.02
CA ALA A 102 6.49 -17.56 -9.19
C ALA A 102 5.90 -16.88 -10.45
N PRO A 103 6.52 -15.78 -10.95
CA PRO A 103 5.99 -15.01 -12.09
C PRO A 103 5.82 -15.84 -13.37
N GLU A 104 6.66 -16.85 -13.57
CA GLU A 104 6.55 -17.78 -14.71
C GLU A 104 5.21 -18.53 -14.72
N ARG A 105 4.63 -18.81 -13.54
CA ARG A 105 3.31 -19.44 -13.44
C ARG A 105 2.20 -18.46 -13.84
N ALA A 106 2.33 -17.18 -13.47
CA ALA A 106 1.42 -16.13 -13.90
C ALA A 106 1.44 -15.93 -15.43
N VAL A 107 2.63 -15.97 -16.05
CA VAL A 107 2.78 -15.96 -17.51
C VAL A 107 2.17 -17.19 -18.16
N ALA A 108 2.43 -18.38 -17.60
CA ALA A 108 1.85 -19.63 -18.10
C ALA A 108 0.31 -19.64 -18.03
N LEU A 109 -0.28 -18.94 -17.04
CA LEU A 109 -1.73 -18.72 -16.97
C LEU A 109 -2.26 -17.94 -18.18
N VAL A 110 -1.55 -16.93 -18.64
CA VAL A 110 -1.90 -16.19 -19.87
C VAL A 110 -1.73 -17.09 -21.08
N ALA A 111 -0.57 -17.73 -21.21
CA ALA A 111 -0.18 -18.50 -22.41
C ALA A 111 -1.13 -19.67 -22.71
N ARG A 112 -1.59 -20.40 -21.68
CA ARG A 112 -2.46 -21.58 -21.84
C ARG A 112 -3.91 -21.23 -22.21
N ARG A 113 -4.32 -19.97 -22.06
CA ARG A 113 -5.70 -19.54 -22.32
C ARG A 113 -5.94 -19.33 -23.81
N GLN A 114 -7.14 -19.67 -24.27
CA GLN A 114 -7.57 -19.32 -25.61
C GLN A 114 -7.76 -17.79 -25.73
N PRO A 115 -7.59 -17.20 -26.93
CA PRO A 115 -7.92 -15.80 -27.18
C PRO A 115 -9.34 -15.44 -26.75
N GLY A 116 -9.50 -14.27 -26.12
CA GLY A 116 -10.77 -13.75 -25.63
C GLY A 116 -10.63 -12.93 -24.35
N GLU A 117 -11.75 -12.36 -23.87
CA GLU A 117 -11.79 -11.39 -22.77
C GLU A 117 -11.02 -11.86 -21.51
N ALA A 118 -11.19 -13.12 -21.12
CA ALA A 118 -10.52 -13.67 -19.93
C ALA A 118 -8.99 -13.69 -20.07
N ARG A 119 -8.45 -13.95 -21.27
CA ARG A 119 -7.01 -13.90 -21.54
C ARG A 119 -6.54 -12.45 -21.59
N ASP A 120 -7.29 -11.58 -22.25
CA ASP A 120 -6.93 -10.16 -22.41
C ASP A 120 -6.83 -9.45 -21.06
N VAL A 121 -7.81 -9.66 -20.19
CA VAL A 121 -7.84 -9.09 -18.84
C VAL A 121 -6.70 -9.65 -18.00
N LEU A 122 -6.43 -10.96 -18.05
CA LEU A 122 -5.33 -11.56 -17.30
C LEU A 122 -3.97 -11.05 -17.80
N ARG A 123 -3.76 -10.95 -19.12
CA ARG A 123 -2.55 -10.37 -19.73
C ARG A 123 -2.35 -8.93 -19.27
N MET A 124 -3.40 -8.12 -19.32
CA MET A 124 -3.37 -6.73 -18.85
C MET A 124 -2.93 -6.66 -17.38
N GLU A 125 -3.53 -7.46 -16.51
CA GLU A 125 -3.21 -7.44 -15.08
C GLU A 125 -1.79 -7.95 -14.78
N VAL A 126 -1.34 -9.00 -15.46
CA VAL A 126 0.05 -9.47 -15.37
C VAL A 126 1.02 -8.37 -15.81
N ALA A 127 0.77 -7.69 -16.93
CA ALA A 127 1.62 -6.61 -17.41
C ALA A 127 1.71 -5.45 -16.42
N ARG A 128 0.57 -5.01 -15.87
CA ARG A 128 0.48 -3.88 -14.93
C ARG A 128 1.16 -4.17 -13.60
N GLN A 129 1.03 -5.39 -13.09
CA GLN A 129 1.56 -5.74 -11.77
C GLN A 129 3.02 -6.18 -11.84
N TRP A 130 3.43 -6.86 -12.91
CA TRP A 130 4.80 -7.33 -13.02
C TRP A 130 5.77 -6.20 -13.33
N ILE A 131 5.40 -5.25 -14.20
CA ILE A 131 6.29 -4.12 -14.58
C ILE A 131 6.67 -3.23 -13.38
N THR A 132 5.80 -3.13 -12.38
CA THR A 132 6.04 -2.34 -11.17
C THR A 132 6.92 -3.07 -10.17
N ARG A 133 7.05 -4.39 -10.30
CA ARG A 133 7.80 -5.25 -9.38
C ARG A 133 9.16 -5.68 -9.94
N ASP A 134 9.18 -6.19 -11.16
CA ASP A 134 10.39 -6.59 -11.88
C ASP A 134 10.24 -6.14 -13.34
N ARG A 135 10.76 -4.95 -13.60
CA ARG A 135 10.62 -4.28 -14.89
C ARG A 135 11.31 -5.07 -16.00
N ASP A 136 12.52 -5.55 -15.76
CA ASP A 136 13.32 -6.18 -16.80
C ASP A 136 12.69 -7.51 -17.21
N ALA A 137 12.28 -8.34 -16.25
CA ALA A 137 11.58 -9.58 -16.53
C ALA A 137 10.23 -9.34 -17.24
N ALA A 138 9.44 -8.36 -16.78
CA ALA A 138 8.18 -8.00 -17.42
C ALA A 138 8.38 -7.52 -18.86
N ILE A 139 9.41 -6.70 -19.14
CA ILE A 139 9.74 -6.26 -20.50
C ILE A 139 10.10 -7.45 -21.39
N GLN A 140 10.89 -8.42 -20.90
CA GLN A 140 11.23 -9.62 -21.67
C GLN A 140 9.98 -10.43 -22.00
N TRP A 141 9.08 -10.60 -21.03
CA TRP A 141 7.81 -11.28 -21.28
C TRP A 141 6.95 -10.53 -22.30
N ILE A 142 6.78 -9.20 -22.16
CA ILE A 142 6.03 -8.40 -23.13
C ILE A 142 6.62 -8.54 -24.53
N LYS A 143 7.96 -8.52 -24.68
CA LYS A 143 8.64 -8.76 -25.96
C LYS A 143 8.38 -10.13 -26.56
N SER A 144 8.15 -11.15 -25.73
CA SER A 144 7.87 -12.52 -26.19
C SER A 144 6.43 -12.71 -26.72
N LEU A 145 5.53 -11.75 -26.47
CA LEU A 145 4.17 -11.80 -26.99
C LEU A 145 4.13 -11.48 -28.49
N ASP A 146 3.16 -12.06 -29.17
CA ASP A 146 2.85 -11.72 -30.56
C ASP A 146 2.00 -10.44 -30.64
N GLU A 147 1.93 -9.80 -31.80
CA GLU A 147 0.94 -8.75 -32.03
C GLU A 147 -0.45 -9.36 -32.20
N PRO A 148 -1.53 -8.70 -31.71
CA PRO A 148 -1.56 -7.37 -31.08
C PRO A 148 -1.34 -7.36 -29.55
N GLU A 149 -1.12 -8.52 -28.93
CA GLU A 149 -1.03 -8.65 -27.46
C GLU A 149 0.19 -7.91 -26.89
N ARG A 150 1.33 -7.93 -27.61
CA ARG A 150 2.54 -7.22 -27.23
C ARG A 150 2.32 -5.72 -27.09
N SER A 151 1.76 -5.09 -28.13
CA SER A 151 1.46 -3.65 -28.11
C SER A 151 0.51 -3.29 -26.96
N ALA A 152 -0.53 -4.10 -26.74
CA ALA A 152 -1.47 -3.88 -25.66
C ALA A 152 -0.80 -3.98 -24.27
N ALA A 153 0.06 -4.99 -24.05
CA ALA A 153 0.76 -5.18 -22.79
C ALA A 153 1.78 -4.08 -22.50
N ALA A 154 2.51 -3.64 -23.53
CA ALA A 154 3.40 -2.50 -23.43
C ALA A 154 2.63 -1.21 -23.09
N TYR A 155 1.47 -0.98 -23.70
CA TYR A 155 0.63 0.18 -23.39
C TYR A 155 0.13 0.17 -21.94
N ASP A 156 -0.33 -0.98 -21.46
CA ASP A 156 -0.75 -1.18 -20.07
C ASP A 156 0.40 -0.92 -19.08
N ALA A 157 1.61 -1.37 -19.43
CA ALA A 157 2.82 -1.16 -18.64
C ALA A 157 3.23 0.33 -18.58
N VAL A 158 3.22 1.03 -19.72
CA VAL A 158 3.49 2.48 -19.76
C VAL A 158 2.47 3.23 -18.90
N ARG A 159 1.18 2.91 -19.03
CA ARG A 159 0.11 3.59 -18.28
C ARG A 159 0.27 3.48 -16.77
N VAL A 160 0.69 2.33 -16.25
CA VAL A 160 0.90 2.15 -14.80
C VAL A 160 2.18 2.82 -14.32
N LEU A 161 3.22 2.91 -15.15
CA LEU A 161 4.47 3.57 -14.80
C LEU A 161 4.36 5.09 -14.82
N THR A 162 3.61 5.68 -15.76
CA THR A 162 3.52 7.14 -15.94
C THR A 162 3.34 7.96 -14.66
N PRO A 163 2.39 7.63 -13.75
CA PRO A 163 2.19 8.43 -12.53
C PRO A 163 3.24 8.19 -11.42
N VAL A 164 4.01 7.10 -11.46
CA VAL A 164 4.91 6.71 -10.34
C VAL A 164 6.40 6.66 -10.71
N ALA A 165 6.68 6.50 -11.99
CA ALA A 165 8.00 6.24 -12.56
C ALA A 165 8.03 6.76 -14.02
N PRO A 166 7.86 8.09 -14.23
CA PRO A 166 7.70 8.69 -15.56
C PRO A 166 8.93 8.51 -16.46
N GLU A 167 10.15 8.57 -15.93
CA GLU A 167 11.38 8.23 -16.68
C GLU A 167 11.28 6.83 -17.30
N GLN A 168 10.83 5.88 -16.50
CA GLN A 168 10.75 4.48 -16.89
C GLN A 168 9.54 4.23 -17.79
N ALA A 169 8.46 4.98 -17.63
CA ALA A 169 7.36 5.00 -18.59
C ALA A 169 7.83 5.47 -19.97
N ILE A 170 8.66 6.52 -20.04
CA ILE A 170 9.24 7.00 -21.31
C ILE A 170 10.15 5.92 -21.92
N TYR A 171 11.02 5.30 -21.12
CA TYR A 171 11.88 4.21 -21.59
C TYR A 171 11.08 3.05 -22.20
N VAL A 172 10.05 2.56 -21.50
CA VAL A 172 9.19 1.47 -22.00
C VAL A 172 8.42 1.92 -23.24
N ALA A 173 7.90 3.14 -23.26
CA ALA A 173 7.20 3.67 -24.42
C ALA A 173 8.11 3.78 -25.65
N ASP A 174 9.33 4.29 -25.51
CA ASP A 174 10.30 4.34 -26.61
C ASP A 174 10.71 2.93 -27.06
N LEU A 175 10.85 1.97 -26.15
CA LEU A 175 11.20 0.58 -26.45
C LEU A 175 10.15 -0.15 -27.29
N PHE A 176 8.87 0.11 -27.03
CA PHE A 176 7.73 -0.50 -27.74
C PHE A 176 7.08 0.45 -28.76
N GLU A 177 7.75 1.56 -29.09
CA GLU A 177 7.32 2.55 -30.08
C GLU A 177 5.96 3.21 -29.78
N ILE A 178 5.59 3.27 -28.50
CA ILE A 178 4.31 3.81 -28.03
C ILE A 178 4.34 5.34 -28.06
N GLY A 179 3.40 5.92 -28.80
CA GLY A 179 3.13 7.35 -28.74
C GLY A 179 4.26 8.23 -29.31
N ARG A 180 5.03 7.68 -30.27
CA ARG A 180 6.02 8.46 -31.04
C ARG A 180 5.36 9.49 -31.96
N ASP A 181 4.23 9.15 -32.56
CA ASP A 181 3.60 9.95 -33.61
C ASP A 181 2.48 10.87 -33.12
N ASP A 182 2.03 10.71 -31.87
CA ASP A 182 0.89 11.45 -31.29
C ASP A 182 1.30 12.45 -30.19
N GLY A 183 2.61 12.63 -29.98
CA GLY A 183 3.17 13.51 -28.95
C GLY A 183 2.84 13.06 -27.52
N TYR A 184 2.56 11.78 -27.29
CA TYR A 184 2.32 11.23 -25.95
C TYR A 184 3.48 11.50 -25.00
N ILE A 185 4.71 11.13 -25.40
CA ILE A 185 5.91 11.35 -24.58
C ILE A 185 6.12 12.84 -24.30
N ASP A 186 5.87 13.72 -25.27
CA ASP A 186 5.99 15.16 -25.09
C ASP A 186 5.03 15.67 -24.00
N ARG A 187 3.79 15.17 -24.00
CA ARG A 187 2.81 15.46 -22.94
C ARG A 187 3.25 14.87 -21.60
N LEU A 188 3.75 13.64 -21.59
CA LEU A 188 4.24 12.97 -20.39
C LEU A 188 5.38 13.77 -19.74
N VAL A 189 6.41 14.13 -20.50
CA VAL A 189 7.55 14.93 -20.01
C VAL A 189 7.09 16.30 -19.51
N ARG A 190 6.17 16.98 -20.22
CA ARG A 190 5.63 18.26 -19.75
C ARG A 190 4.82 18.12 -18.46
N ASN A 191 4.02 17.06 -18.31
CA ASN A 191 3.27 16.82 -17.08
C ASN A 191 4.21 16.47 -15.92
N TRP A 192 5.17 15.58 -16.15
CA TRP A 192 6.21 15.26 -15.16
C TRP A 192 6.99 16.51 -14.75
N ALA A 193 7.33 17.40 -15.68
CA ALA A 193 8.02 18.65 -15.35
C ALA A 193 7.16 19.62 -14.53
N LYS A 194 5.82 19.54 -14.63
CA LYS A 194 4.92 20.30 -13.74
C LYS A 194 5.04 19.83 -12.30
N ASP A 195 5.14 18.52 -12.10
CA ASP A 195 5.19 17.89 -10.79
C ASP A 195 6.60 17.95 -10.17
N ASP A 196 7.65 17.57 -10.92
CA ASP A 196 9.05 17.64 -10.50
C ASP A 196 9.99 18.06 -11.64
N ALA A 197 10.16 19.37 -11.80
CA ALA A 197 11.09 19.95 -12.76
C ALA A 197 12.55 19.50 -12.52
N ARG A 198 12.98 19.30 -11.27
CA ARG A 198 14.38 18.95 -10.98
C ARG A 198 14.71 17.54 -11.45
N GLU A 199 13.77 16.62 -11.30
CA GLU A 199 13.91 15.26 -11.79
C GLU A 199 13.96 15.21 -13.31
N VAL A 200 13.10 15.97 -14.00
CA VAL A 200 13.13 16.09 -15.47
C VAL A 200 14.47 16.65 -15.97
N GLN A 201 15.05 17.65 -15.29
CA GLN A 201 16.37 18.17 -15.69
C GLN A 201 17.48 17.12 -15.53
N ARG A 202 17.41 16.26 -14.49
CA ARG A 202 18.35 15.14 -14.33
C ARG A 202 18.19 14.12 -15.46
N TRP A 203 16.95 13.78 -15.80
CA TRP A 203 16.66 12.90 -16.93
C TRP A 203 17.17 13.46 -18.26
N PHE A 204 16.99 14.76 -18.53
CA PHE A 204 17.55 15.38 -19.75
C PHE A 204 19.08 15.29 -19.86
N ALA A 205 19.79 15.09 -18.75
CA ALA A 205 21.25 14.88 -18.76
C ALA A 205 21.65 13.45 -19.10
N THR A 206 20.73 12.48 -18.97
CA THR A 206 20.95 11.07 -19.36
C THR A 206 20.53 10.79 -20.81
N GLN A 207 19.72 11.67 -21.39
CA GLN A 207 19.23 11.50 -22.76
C GLN A 207 20.29 11.88 -23.81
N PRO A 208 20.36 11.15 -24.94
CA PRO A 208 21.16 11.58 -26.07
C PRO A 208 20.62 12.89 -26.64
N GLU A 209 21.53 13.72 -27.15
CA GLU A 209 21.14 14.94 -27.85
C GLU A 209 20.45 14.57 -29.17
N SER A 210 19.19 15.00 -29.27
CA SER A 210 18.34 14.81 -30.44
C SER A 210 17.46 16.04 -30.63
N ALA A 211 16.85 16.17 -31.83
CA ALA A 211 15.88 17.22 -32.10
C ALA A 211 14.73 17.20 -31.07
N ARG A 212 14.24 16.01 -30.72
CA ARG A 212 13.19 15.81 -29.70
C ARG A 212 13.65 16.28 -28.32
N THR A 213 14.82 15.83 -27.86
CA THR A 213 15.37 16.20 -26.54
C THR A 213 15.58 17.72 -26.44
N THR A 214 16.13 18.35 -27.48
CA THR A 214 16.33 19.80 -27.56
C THR A 214 15.01 20.58 -27.51
N GLN A 215 14.02 20.12 -28.26
CA GLN A 215 12.68 20.70 -28.28
C GLN A 215 12.01 20.61 -26.90
N LEU A 216 12.01 19.42 -26.29
CA LEU A 216 11.42 19.19 -24.97
C LEU A 216 12.08 20.06 -23.90
N ARG A 217 13.41 20.16 -23.90
CA ARG A 217 14.15 21.01 -22.95
C ARG A 217 13.80 22.49 -23.10
N THR A 218 13.58 22.95 -24.33
CA THR A 218 13.15 24.32 -24.62
C THR A 218 11.71 24.57 -24.17
N GLN A 219 10.81 23.63 -24.41
CA GLN A 219 9.41 23.70 -23.97
C GLN A 219 9.30 23.71 -22.45
N VAL A 220 9.95 22.77 -21.76
CA VAL A 220 9.94 22.69 -20.29
C VAL A 220 10.48 23.99 -19.67
N ARG A 221 11.60 24.53 -20.17
CA ARG A 221 12.15 25.80 -19.68
C ARG A 221 11.22 26.99 -19.91
N ARG A 222 10.46 26.99 -21.02
CA ARG A 222 9.46 28.03 -21.30
C ARG A 222 8.33 27.94 -20.29
N ASP A 223 7.80 26.74 -20.07
CA ASP A 223 6.68 26.48 -19.16
C ASP A 223 7.07 26.81 -17.71
N GLU A 224 8.30 26.49 -17.29
CA GLU A 224 8.86 26.87 -15.97
C GLU A 224 8.90 28.39 -15.74
N ARG A 225 9.01 29.20 -16.80
CA ARG A 225 9.07 30.67 -16.74
C ARG A 225 7.71 31.33 -16.87
N ASP A 226 6.65 30.57 -17.16
CA ASP A 226 5.30 31.12 -17.27
C ASP A 226 4.73 31.43 -15.88
N PRO A 227 4.45 32.71 -15.55
CA PRO A 227 3.90 33.09 -14.25
C PRO A 227 2.49 32.55 -13.98
N ARG A 228 1.81 31.96 -14.98
CA ARG A 228 0.45 31.39 -14.87
C ARG A 228 0.44 29.91 -14.46
N ARG A 229 1.58 29.34 -14.05
CA ARG A 229 1.75 27.91 -13.75
C ARG A 229 1.19 27.46 -12.39
N ASN A 230 0.64 28.38 -11.58
CA ASN A 230 -0.03 28.08 -10.30
C ASN A 230 -1.54 28.20 -10.41
#